data_AF-A0A6L4AR15-F1
#
_entry.id   AF-A0A6L4AR15-F1
#
_cell.length_a   1.000
_cell.length_b   1.000
_cell.length_c   1.000
_cell.angle_alpha   90.00
_cell.angle_beta   90.00
_cell.angle_gamma   90.00
#
_symmetry.space_group_name_H-M   'P 1'
#
loop_
_entity.id
_entity.type
_entity.pdbx_description
1 polymer ?
#
loop_
_entity_poly.entity_id
_entity_poly.type
_entity_poly.pdbx_seq_one_letter_code
_entity_poly.pdbx_strand_id
1 'polypeptide(L)' 'MIKFAVATYGTLFLFVGICMFIVGSFTWPYIIGAWALYFGKAVFISWWKGGLIGLVPGLGPIGIPVAIITWICMMLLI' A
#
# COMPACT_ATOMS: atom_id res chain seq x y z
N MET A 1 9.66 31.89 14.35
CA MET A 1 10.37 30.60 14.23
C MET A 1 9.45 29.39 14.44
N ILE A 2 8.71 29.28 15.57
CA ILE A 2 7.84 28.13 15.87
C ILE A 2 6.73 27.89 14.81
N LYS A 3 6.04 28.95 14.35
CA LYS A 3 4.97 28.83 13.33
C LYS A 3 5.48 28.29 11.98
N PHE A 4 6.72 28.63 11.62
CA PHE A 4 7.34 28.19 10.37
C PHE A 4 7.68 26.71 10.44
N ALA A 5 8.23 26.25 11.57
CA ALA A 5 8.52 24.84 11.81
C ALA A 5 7.26 23.97 11.74
N VAL A 6 6.17 24.36 12.40
CA VAL A 6 4.91 23.60 12.40
C VAL A 6 4.33 23.46 10.99
N ALA A 7 4.36 24.51 10.17
CA ALA A 7 3.89 24.45 8.79
C ALA A 7 4.73 23.47 7.93
N THR A 8 6.05 23.48 8.09
CA THR A 8 6.95 22.58 7.34
C THR A 8 6.75 21.11 7.73
N TYR A 9 6.66 20.80 9.02
CA TYR A 9 6.46 19.43 9.49
C TYR A 9 5.06 18.90 9.16
N GLY A 10 4.02 19.74 9.26
CA GLY A 10 2.67 19.37 8.85
C GLY A 10 2.57 19.05 7.35
N THR A 11 3.24 19.85 6.52
CA THR A 11 3.29 19.61 5.07
C THR A 11 4.02 18.32 4.73
N LEU A 12 5.16 18.06 5.39
CA LEU A 12 5.92 16.82 5.19
C LEU A 12 5.10 15.58 5.60
N PHE A 13 4.40 15.66 6.72
CA PHE A 13 3.54 14.58 7.20
C PHE A 13 2.42 14.26 6.20
N LEU A 14 1.73 15.29 5.69
CA LEU A 14 0.69 15.12 4.68
C LEU A 14 1.26 14.55 3.37
N PHE A 15 2.40 15.04 2.93
CA PHE A 15 3.07 14.54 1.72
C PHE A 15 3.41 13.04 1.85
N VAL A 16 4.04 12.65 2.95
CA VAL A 16 4.36 11.23 3.22
C VAL A 16 3.08 10.39 3.28
N GLY A 17 2.04 10.87 3.98
CA GLY A 17 0.75 10.20 4.05
C GLY A 17 0.12 9.98 2.67
N ILE A 18 0.13 11.00 1.81
CA ILE A 18 -0.38 10.90 0.44
C ILE A 18 0.42 9.88 -0.37
N CYS A 19 1.74 9.92 -0.31
CA CYS A 19 2.59 8.94 -1.01
C CYS A 19 2.29 7.51 -0.54
N MET A 20 2.16 7.30 0.77
CA MET A 20 1.83 6.01 1.36
C MET A 20 0.44 5.51 0.93
N PHE A 21 -0.55 6.41 0.89
CA PHE A 21 -1.89 6.08 0.40
C PHE A 21 -1.87 5.68 -1.09
N ILE A 22 -1.16 6.45 -1.92
CA ILE A 22 -1.05 6.17 -3.36
C ILE A 22 -0.40 4.80 -3.56
N VAL A 23 0.76 4.55 -2.97
CA VAL A 23 1.45 3.25 -3.09
C VAL A 23 0.57 2.11 -2.58
N GLY A 24 -0.06 2.29 -1.42
CA GLY A 24 -0.97 1.30 -0.86
C GLY A 24 -2.18 1.00 -1.75
N SER A 25 -2.70 2.01 -2.46
CA SER A 25 -3.89 1.88 -3.31
C SER A 25 -3.68 0.97 -4.51
N PHE A 26 -2.44 0.72 -4.92
CA PHE A 26 -2.09 -0.21 -5.99
C PHE A 26 -1.55 -1.54 -5.45
N THR A 27 -0.61 -1.47 -4.51
CA THR A 27 0.12 -2.67 -4.03
C THR A 27 -0.79 -3.62 -3.24
N TRP A 28 -1.60 -3.12 -2.31
CA TRP A 28 -2.43 -3.98 -1.46
C TRP A 28 -3.56 -4.70 -2.21
N PRO A 29 -4.31 -4.04 -3.11
CA PRO A 29 -5.30 -4.73 -3.92
C PRO A 29 -4.69 -5.81 -4.82
N TYR A 30 -3.52 -5.52 -5.39
CA TYR A 30 -2.78 -6.49 -6.20
C TYR A 30 -2.38 -7.72 -5.38
N ILE A 31 -1.71 -7.53 -4.24
CA ILE A 31 -1.25 -8.63 -3.37
C ILE A 31 -2.44 -9.49 -2.97
N ILE A 32 -3.46 -8.88 -2.37
CA ILE A 32 -4.57 -9.63 -1.79
C ILE A 32 -5.41 -10.29 -2.89
N GLY A 33 -5.61 -9.62 -4.03
CA GLY A 33 -6.30 -10.19 -5.18
C GLY A 33 -5.58 -11.38 -5.78
N ALA A 34 -4.26 -11.30 -5.94
CA ALA A 34 -3.44 -12.39 -6.49
C ALA A 34 -3.50 -13.64 -5.60
N TRP A 35 -3.32 -13.49 -4.29
CA TRP A 35 -3.41 -14.62 -3.37
C TRP A 35 -4.84 -15.15 -3.24
N ALA A 36 -5.86 -14.28 -3.25
CA ALA A 36 -7.25 -14.72 -3.22
C ALA A 36 -7.60 -15.57 -4.46
N LEU A 37 -7.13 -15.15 -5.64
CA LEU A 37 -7.28 -15.91 -6.88
C LEU A 37 -6.61 -17.28 -6.79
N TYR A 38 -5.38 -17.33 -6.26
CA TYR A 38 -4.66 -18.58 -6.03
C TYR A 38 -5.42 -19.55 -5.10
N PHE A 39 -6.09 -19.04 -4.06
CA PHE A 39 -6.92 -19.84 -3.16
C PHE A 39 -8.36 -20.09 -3.69
N GLY A 40 -8.65 -19.76 -4.95
CA GLY A 40 -9.97 -19.95 -5.55
C GLY A 40 -11.07 -19.06 -4.93
N LYS A 41 -10.70 -17.95 -4.29
CA LYS A 41 -11.65 -16.99 -3.70
C LYS A 41 -11.83 -15.76 -4.58
N ALA A 42 -13.07 -15.41 -4.87
CA ALA A 42 -13.41 -14.16 -5.54
C ALA A 42 -13.38 -12.99 -4.54
N VAL A 43 -12.19 -12.46 -4.25
CA VAL A 43 -12.03 -11.27 -3.42
C VAL A 43 -11.47 -10.13 -4.26
N PHE A 44 -12.24 -9.05 -4.37
CA PHE A 44 -11.79 -7.81 -4.97
C PHE A 44 -11.71 -6.72 -3.90
N ILE A 45 -10.50 -6.25 -3.63
CA ILE A 45 -10.27 -5.12 -2.74
C ILE A 45 -10.26 -3.85 -3.57
N SER A 46 -11.17 -2.93 -3.26
CA SER A 46 -11.21 -1.61 -3.90
C SER A 46 -9.93 -0.82 -3.59
N TRP A 47 -9.45 -0.03 -4.55
CA TRP A 47 -8.22 0.76 -4.45
C TRP A 47 -8.13 1.63 -3.18
N TRP A 48 -9.24 2.24 -2.75
CA TRP A 48 -9.26 3.09 -1.56
C TRP A 48 -9.02 2.30 -0.26
N LYS A 49 -9.47 1.03 -0.19
CA LYS A 49 -9.18 0.14 0.95
C LYS A 49 -7.70 -0.20 0.99
N GLY A 50 -7.10 -0.43 -0.18
CA GLY A 50 -5.64 -0.58 -0.31
C GLY A 50 -4.87 0.65 0.16
N GLY A 51 -5.33 1.84 -0.22
CA GLY A 51 -4.73 3.10 0.22
C GLY A 51 -4.79 3.29 1.72
N LEU A 52 -5.89 2.91 2.37
CA LEU A 52 -6.00 2.92 3.83
C LEU A 52 -4.99 1.98 4.51
N ILE A 53 -4.76 0.79 3.96
CA ILE A 53 -3.71 -0.12 4.47
C ILE A 53 -2.33 0.51 4.25
N GLY A 54 -2.14 1.22 3.13
CA GLY A 54 -0.97 2.04 2.85
C GLY A 54 -0.62 3.05 3.95
N LEU A 55 -1.62 3.60 4.64
CA LEU A 55 -1.41 4.57 5.73
C LEU A 55 -1.01 3.93 7.06
N VAL A 56 -1.13 2.60 7.21
CA VAL A 56 -0.80 1.92 8.47
C VAL A 56 0.72 1.92 8.66
N PRO A 57 1.26 2.51 9.74
CA PRO A 57 2.69 2.50 10.00
C PRO A 57 3.24 1.08 10.07
N GLY A 58 4.41 0.85 9.48
CA GLY A 58 5.02 -0.48 9.38
C GLY A 58 4.43 -1.34 8.26
N LEU A 59 3.10 -1.48 8.19
CA LEU A 59 2.44 -2.27 7.14
C LEU A 59 2.48 -1.56 5.77
N GLY A 60 2.05 -0.30 5.68
CA GLY A 60 2.01 0.44 4.42
C GLY A 60 3.26 0.33 3.53
N PRO A 61 4.47 0.62 4.06
CA PRO A 61 5.71 0.56 3.28
C PRO A 61 6.13 -0.86 2.85
N ILE A 62 5.72 -1.92 3.58
CA ILE A 62 6.03 -3.30 3.17
C ILE A 62 5.19 -3.76 1.98
N GLY A 63 4.16 -2.99 1.58
CA GLY A 63 3.36 -3.30 0.40
C GLY A 63 4.19 -3.42 -0.88
N ILE A 64 5.26 -2.62 -1.05
CA ILE A 64 6.12 -2.71 -2.24
C ILE A 64 6.89 -4.04 -2.31
N PRO A 65 7.73 -4.41 -1.31
CA PRO A 65 8.47 -5.67 -1.37
C PRO A 65 7.53 -6.89 -1.39
N VAL A 66 6.39 -6.84 -0.68
CA VAL A 66 5.41 -7.93 -0.71
C VAL A 66 4.76 -8.05 -2.09
N ALA A 67 4.50 -6.94 -2.79
CA ALA A 67 3.98 -6.98 -4.16
C ALA A 67 5.00 -7.61 -5.14
N ILE A 68 6.28 -7.28 -5.01
CA ILE A 68 7.35 -7.89 -5.83
C ILE A 68 7.42 -9.40 -5.57
N ILE A 69 7.44 -9.81 -4.31
CA ILE A 69 7.46 -11.24 -3.94
C ILE A 69 6.21 -11.94 -4.48
N THR A 70 5.03 -11.33 -4.31
CA THR A 70 3.77 -11.88 -4.81
C THR A 70 3.83 -12.06 -6.32
N TRP A 71 4.37 -11.10 -7.07
CA TRP A 71 4.54 -11.21 -8.51
C TRP A 71 5.44 -12.37 -8.91
N ILE A 72 6.60 -12.54 -8.26
CA ILE A 72 7.49 -13.69 -8.49
C ILE A 72 6.77 -15.00 -8.17
N CYS A 73 6.08 -15.09 -7.02
CA CYS A 73 5.34 -16.29 -6.65
C CYS A 73 4.28 -16.64 -7.70
N MET A 74 3.52 -15.66 -8.19
CA MET A 74 2.48 -15.90 -9.20
C MET A 74 3.08 -16.34 -10.55
N MET A 75 4.29 -15.93 -10.90
CA MET A 75 4.99 -16.43 -12.09
C MET A 75 5.44 -17.89 -11.98
N LEU A 76 5.68 -18.39 -10.78
CA LEU A 76 6.14 -19.76 -10.53
C LEU A 76 4.99 -20.75 -10.27
N LEU A 77 3.81 -20.23 -9.91
CA LEU A 77 2.62 -21.01 -9.56
C LEU A 77 1.63 -21.18 -10.73
N ILE A 78 1.84 -20.44 -11.83
CA ILE A 78 1.18 -20.61 -13.14
C ILE A 78 2.01 -21.59 -13.96
#